data_AF-A0A833LZV1-F1
#
_entry.id   AF-A0A833LZV1-F1
#
_cell.length_a   1.000
_cell.length_b   1.000
_cell.length_c   1.000
_cell.angle_alpha   90.00
_cell.angle_beta   90.00
_cell.angle_gamma   90.00
#
_symmetry.space_group_name_H-M   'P 1'
#
loop_
_entity.id
_entity.type
_entity.pdbx_description
1 polymer ?
#
loop_
_entity_poly.entity_id
_entity_poly.type
_entity_poly.pdbx_seq_one_letter_code
_entity_poly.pdbx_strand_id
1 'polypeptide(L)'
;MSELELQEFAQILISEVRDAAIKSADTRLNHQAFNPSASALKAAEKEVHIEDLLKRIIPDIVDETIFSLLNAIDQGLLPMSFKASNGNLIDLAAKGHGELGGWYAGSGDGAWIPKYSNERHVDEFADLKDFFEDG
;
A
#
# COMPACT_ATOMS: atom_id res chain seq x y z
N MET A 1 21.99 -10.09 -7.86
CA MET A 1 22.39 -9.26 -6.70
C MET A 1 21.36 -8.18 -6.41
N SER A 2 20.90 -7.38 -7.39
CA SER A 2 19.98 -6.24 -7.16
C SER A 2 18.55 -6.54 -6.73
N GLU A 3 18.15 -7.80 -6.71
CA GLU A 3 16.79 -8.19 -6.33
C GLU A 3 16.61 -8.11 -4.81
N LEU A 4 17.66 -8.37 -4.04
CA LEU A 4 17.59 -8.30 -2.57
C LEU A 4 17.36 -6.87 -2.08
N GLU A 5 18.03 -5.87 -2.67
CA GLU A 5 17.83 -4.46 -2.30
C GLU A 5 16.41 -3.98 -2.64
N LEU A 6 15.84 -4.44 -3.75
CA LEU A 6 14.48 -4.10 -4.14
C LEU A 6 13.44 -4.78 -3.22
N GLN A 7 13.69 -6.03 -2.81
CA GLN A 7 12.85 -6.71 -1.83
C GLN A 7 12.96 -6.05 -0.44
N GLU A 8 14.13 -5.55 -0.05
CA GLU A 8 14.32 -4.75 1.17
C GLU A 8 13.50 -3.45 1.09
N PHE A 9 13.59 -2.73 -0.03
CA PHE A 9 12.77 -1.54 -0.29
C PHE A 9 11.28 -1.86 -0.16
N ALA A 10 10.81 -2.92 -0.83
CA ALA A 10 9.43 -3.36 -0.80
C ALA A 10 8.95 -3.67 0.63
N GLN A 11 9.75 -4.43 1.37
CA GLN A 11 9.44 -4.77 2.76
C GLN A 11 9.28 -3.51 3.62
N ILE A 12 10.21 -2.56 3.53
CA ILE A 12 10.17 -1.30 4.29
C ILE A 12 8.97 -0.44 3.86
N LEU A 13 8.72 -0.31 2.56
CA LEU A 13 7.58 0.45 2.03
C LEU A 13 6.26 -0.11 2.57
N ILE A 14 6.11 -1.43 2.60
CA ILE A 14 4.89 -2.06 3.10
C ILE A 14 4.78 -1.92 4.63
N SER A 15 5.79 -2.34 5.39
CA SER A 15 5.68 -2.38 6.86
C SER A 15 5.71 -1.00 7.52
N GLU A 16 6.58 -0.11 7.05
CA GLU A 16 6.83 1.17 7.70
C GLU A 16 6.04 2.34 7.09
N VAL A 17 5.48 2.17 5.88
CA VAL A 17 4.68 3.23 5.24
C VAL A 17 3.22 2.81 5.11
N ARG A 18 2.92 1.75 4.35
CA ARG A 18 1.54 1.30 4.12
C ARG A 18 0.86 0.91 5.43
N ASP A 19 1.41 -0.08 6.13
CA ASP A 19 0.81 -0.64 7.34
C ASP A 19 0.76 0.42 8.46
N ALA A 20 1.81 1.23 8.60
CA ALA A 20 1.85 2.33 9.58
C ALA A 20 0.77 3.40 9.30
N ALA A 21 0.52 3.74 8.03
CA ALA A 21 -0.51 4.69 7.65
C ALA A 21 -1.92 4.17 7.97
N ILE A 22 -2.20 2.90 7.66
CA ILE A 22 -3.47 2.23 7.98
C ILE A 22 -3.67 2.21 9.51
N LYS A 23 -2.68 1.72 10.28
CA LYS A 23 -2.74 1.71 11.75
C LYS A 23 -2.95 3.11 12.35
N SER A 24 -2.30 4.12 11.78
CA SER A 24 -2.45 5.51 12.20
C SER A 24 -3.88 6.01 11.96
N ALA A 25 -4.46 5.70 10.80
CA ALA A 25 -5.84 6.03 10.49
C ALA A 25 -6.83 5.31 11.42
N ASP A 26 -6.65 4.01 11.65
CA ASP A 26 -7.51 3.23 12.54
C ASP A 26 -7.43 3.70 13.99
N THR A 27 -6.23 4.03 14.46
CA THR A 27 -6.03 4.62 15.79
C THR A 27 -6.84 5.90 15.93
N ARG A 28 -6.85 6.76 14.89
CA ARG A 28 -7.66 7.99 14.87
C ARG A 28 -9.17 7.72 14.85
N LEU A 29 -9.61 6.65 14.20
CA LEU A 29 -11.03 6.25 14.20
C LEU A 29 -11.47 5.69 15.56
N ASN A 30 -10.62 4.86 16.19
CA ASN A 30 -10.90 4.24 17.48
C ASN A 30 -10.87 5.25 18.64
N HIS A 31 -10.07 6.32 18.55
CA HIS A 31 -10.03 7.37 19.56
C HIS A 31 -11.18 8.37 19.43
N GLN A 32 -12.36 7.95 19.88
CA GLN A 32 -13.47 8.82 20.31
C GLN A 32 -13.13 9.64 21.58
N ALA A 33 -11.95 10.25 21.68
CA ALA A 33 -11.62 11.18 22.77
C ALA A 33 -10.93 12.45 22.22
N PHE A 34 -11.71 13.52 22.09
CA PHE A 34 -11.28 14.91 21.85
C PHE A 34 -10.55 15.23 20.52
N ASN A 35 -11.28 15.19 19.41
CA ASN A 35 -10.95 16.02 18.23
C ASN A 35 -12.24 16.61 17.64
N PRO A 36 -12.31 17.93 17.35
CA PRO A 36 -13.46 18.58 16.70
C PRO A 36 -13.94 17.90 15.41
N SER A 37 -13.10 17.16 14.69
CA SER A 37 -13.49 16.43 13.48
C SER A 37 -14.31 15.16 13.76
N ALA A 38 -14.18 14.57 14.96
CA ALA A 38 -14.90 13.34 15.34
C ALA A 38 -16.37 13.61 15.69
N SER A 39 -16.73 14.83 16.10
CA SER A 39 -18.13 15.20 16.38
C SER A 39 -18.96 15.38 15.10
N ALA A 40 -18.35 15.82 14.00
CA ALA A 40 -18.99 15.91 12.69
C ALA A 40 -19.30 14.52 12.10
N LEU A 41 -18.42 13.55 12.33
CA LEU A 41 -18.60 12.17 11.85
C LEU A 41 -19.72 11.42 12.59
N LYS A 42 -19.82 11.60 13.92
CA LYS A 42 -20.94 11.10 14.75
C LYS A 42 -22.31 11.64 14.33
N ALA A 43 -22.36 12.85 13.78
CA ALA A 43 -23.62 13.43 13.30
C ALA A 43 -24.11 12.76 12.00
N ALA A 44 -23.21 12.15 11.21
CA ALA A 44 -23.51 11.44 9.97
C ALA A 44 -23.85 9.95 10.17
N GLU A 45 -23.65 9.43 11.38
CA GLU A 45 -23.71 8.00 11.74
C GLU A 45 -25.14 7.42 11.83
N LYS A 46 -26.18 8.24 11.64
CA LYS A 46 -27.58 7.83 11.88
C LYS A 46 -28.22 6.93 10.81
N GLU A 47 -27.60 6.75 9.65
CA GLU A 47 -28.16 5.89 8.58
C GLU A 47 -27.14 4.98 7.87
N VAL A 48 -25.84 5.13 8.16
CA VAL A 48 -24.75 4.32 7.58
C VAL A 48 -23.75 4.01 8.69
N HIS A 49 -23.34 2.74 8.82
CA HIS A 49 -22.22 2.33 9.67
C HIS A 49 -20.91 2.89 9.09
N ILE A 50 -20.70 4.20 9.27
CA ILE A 50 -19.61 4.96 8.64
C ILE A 50 -18.24 4.42 9.03
N GLU A 51 -18.10 3.88 10.25
CA GLU A 51 -16.86 3.22 10.69
C GLU A 51 -16.53 1.99 9.84
N ASP A 52 -17.51 1.19 9.44
CA ASP A 52 -17.30 0.01 8.60
C ASP A 52 -16.93 0.40 7.17
N LEU A 53 -17.55 1.46 6.65
CA LEU A 53 -17.16 2.06 5.37
C LEU A 53 -15.72 2.58 5.43
N LEU A 54 -15.37 3.32 6.49
CA LEU A 54 -14.04 3.89 6.65
C LEU A 54 -12.96 2.82 6.77
N LYS A 55 -13.22 1.74 7.54
CA LYS A 55 -12.33 0.58 7.62
C LYS A 55 -12.08 -0.03 6.24
N ARG A 56 -13.06 -0.02 5.34
CA ARG A 56 -12.93 -0.54 3.98
C ARG A 56 -12.16 0.38 3.05
N ILE A 57 -12.42 1.70 3.06
CA ILE A 57 -11.80 2.64 2.10
C ILE A 57 -10.39 3.09 2.49
N ILE A 58 -10.01 3.01 3.78
CA ILE A 58 -8.70 3.48 4.25
C ILE A 58 -7.54 2.76 3.54
N PRO A 59 -7.52 1.41 3.48
CA PRO A 59 -6.51 0.69 2.72
C PRO A 59 -6.47 1.12 1.25
N ASP A 60 -7.62 1.21 0.58
CA ASP A 60 -7.71 1.57 -0.84
C ASP A 60 -7.09 2.95 -1.12
N ILE A 61 -7.37 3.95 -0.27
CA ILE A 61 -6.79 5.30 -0.41
C ILE A 61 -5.27 5.27 -0.21
N VAL A 62 -4.79 4.53 0.78
CA VAL A 62 -3.34 4.37 1.03
C VAL A 62 -2.68 3.67 -0.15
N ASP A 63 -3.32 2.63 -0.67
CA ASP A 63 -2.79 1.79 -1.73
C ASP A 63 -2.74 2.53 -3.06
N GLU A 64 -3.80 3.26 -3.42
CA GLU A 64 -3.84 4.15 -4.59
C GLU A 64 -2.75 5.22 -4.53
N THR A 65 -2.51 5.79 -3.35
CA THR A 65 -1.49 6.81 -3.14
C THR A 65 -0.08 6.23 -3.36
N ILE A 66 0.20 5.04 -2.81
CA ILE A 66 1.49 4.38 -2.96
C ILE A 66 1.67 3.91 -4.41
N PHE A 67 0.65 3.35 -5.03
CA PHE A 67 0.69 2.95 -6.44
C PHE A 67 1.00 4.15 -7.35
N SER A 68 0.32 5.28 -7.14
CA SER A 68 0.58 6.52 -7.87
C SER A 68 2.02 7.03 -7.68
N LEU A 69 2.56 6.93 -6.47
CA LEU A 69 3.96 7.27 -6.18
C LEU A 69 4.93 6.36 -6.96
N LEU A 70 4.73 5.04 -6.91
CA LEU A 70 5.58 4.07 -7.59
C LEU A 70 5.54 4.25 -9.11
N ASN A 71 4.36 4.49 -9.66
CA ASN A 71 4.19 4.79 -11.09
C ASN A 71 4.92 6.09 -11.49
N ALA A 72 4.89 7.13 -10.66
CA ALA A 72 5.65 8.36 -10.91
C ALA A 72 7.18 8.13 -10.87
N ILE A 73 7.66 7.22 -10.02
CA ILE A 73 9.06 6.80 -9.99
C ILE A 73 9.41 6.05 -11.27
N ASP A 74 8.63 5.04 -11.65
CA ASP A 74 8.83 4.23 -12.86
C ASP A 74 8.84 5.07 -14.14
N GLN A 75 7.98 6.08 -14.23
CA GLN A 75 7.95 7.01 -15.37
C GLN A 75 9.10 8.04 -15.35
N GLY A 76 9.95 8.02 -14.32
CA GLY A 76 11.05 8.98 -14.15
C GLY A 76 10.59 10.40 -13.81
N LEU A 77 9.31 10.60 -13.50
CA LEU A 77 8.76 11.90 -13.09
C LEU A 77 9.22 12.28 -11.68
N LEU A 78 9.46 11.28 -10.83
CA LEU A 78 10.03 11.43 -9.50
C LEU A 78 11.28 10.55 -9.36
N PRO A 79 12.46 11.03 -9.80
CA PRO A 79 13.70 10.27 -9.68
C PRO A 79 14.01 9.99 -8.21
N MET A 80 14.08 8.70 -7.85
CA MET A 80 14.29 8.27 -6.47
C MET A 80 15.34 7.17 -6.40
N SER A 81 16.22 7.27 -5.42
CA SER A 81 17.19 6.23 -5.11
C SER A 81 16.95 5.69 -3.71
N PHE A 82 17.12 4.38 -3.54
CA PHE A 82 17.04 3.72 -2.25
C PHE A 82 18.42 3.24 -1.81
N LYS A 83 18.79 3.52 -0.57
CA LYS A 83 20.02 3.01 0.04
C LYS A 83 19.68 1.80 0.90
N ALA A 84 20.08 0.63 0.46
CA ALA A 84 19.88 -0.62 1.17
C ALA A 84 20.81 -0.74 2.39
N SER A 85 20.45 -1.64 3.31
CA SER A 85 21.17 -1.96 4.54
C SER A 85 22.62 -2.39 4.29
N ASN A 86 22.89 -3.03 3.16
CA ASN A 86 24.23 -3.42 2.73
C ASN A 86 25.09 -2.22 2.23
N GLY A 87 24.53 -1.01 2.21
CA GLY A 87 25.19 0.22 1.78
C GLY A 87 25.05 0.54 0.30
N ASN A 88 24.51 -0.38 -0.51
CA ASN A 88 24.29 -0.16 -1.94
C ASN A 88 23.20 0.89 -2.15
N LEU A 89 23.44 1.79 -3.10
CA LEU A 89 22.45 2.73 -3.59
C LEU A 89 21.89 2.20 -4.91
N ILE A 90 20.57 2.06 -5.01
CA ILE A 90 19.89 1.64 -6.21
C ILE A 90 19.01 2.77 -6.75
N ASP A 91 19.00 2.94 -8.06
CA ASP A 91 18.00 3.75 -8.76
C ASP A 91 16.72 2.92 -8.90
N LEU A 92 15.63 3.40 -8.30
CA LEU A 92 14.39 2.65 -8.24
C LEU A 92 13.72 2.53 -9.62
N ALA A 93 13.78 3.55 -10.46
CA ALA A 93 13.21 3.49 -11.81
C ALA A 93 13.98 2.48 -12.68
N ALA A 94 15.30 2.50 -12.60
CA ALA A 94 16.14 1.58 -13.37
C ALA A 94 16.01 0.11 -12.89
N LYS A 95 15.76 -0.12 -11.60
CA LYS A 95 15.52 -1.46 -11.03
C LYS A 95 14.08 -1.93 -11.14
N GLY A 96 13.14 -0.98 -11.16
CA GLY A 96 11.71 -1.18 -11.30
C GLY A 96 11.31 -1.74 -12.65
N HIS A 97 12.08 -1.40 -13.69
CA HIS A 97 11.77 -1.78 -15.07
C HIS A 97 10.36 -1.33 -15.52
N GLY A 98 9.78 -0.32 -14.88
CA GLY A 98 8.42 0.13 -15.16
C GLY A 98 7.32 -0.63 -14.41
N GLU A 99 7.68 -1.54 -13.50
CA GLU A 99 6.78 -2.52 -12.89
C GLU A 99 6.69 -2.42 -11.36
N LEU A 100 7.19 -1.35 -10.73
CA LEU A 100 7.10 -1.19 -9.26
C LEU A 100 5.63 -1.17 -8.81
N GLY A 101 4.76 -0.48 -9.56
CA GLY A 101 3.31 -0.47 -9.29
C GLY A 101 2.67 -1.86 -9.45
N GLY A 102 3.09 -2.60 -10.48
CA GLY A 102 2.62 -3.97 -10.74
C GLY A 102 3.08 -4.95 -9.66
N TRP A 103 4.34 -4.85 -9.20
CA TRP A 103 4.83 -5.66 -8.08
C TRP A 103 4.19 -5.28 -6.75
N TYR A 104 3.83 -4.01 -6.57
CA TYR A 104 3.13 -3.56 -5.38
C TYR A 104 1.71 -4.13 -5.28
N ALA A 105 0.89 -3.93 -6.32
CA ALA A 105 -0.55 -4.25 -6.31
C ALA A 105 -0.92 -5.56 -7.01
N GLY A 106 0.05 -6.29 -7.55
CA GLY A 106 -0.18 -7.54 -8.28
C GLY A 106 -0.76 -8.67 -7.42
N SER A 107 -0.95 -9.84 -8.02
CA SER A 107 -1.45 -11.04 -7.34
C SER A 107 -0.38 -12.13 -7.25
N GLY A 108 -0.55 -13.05 -6.28
CA GLY A 108 0.31 -14.21 -6.12
C GLY A 108 1.67 -13.92 -5.45
N ASP A 109 2.59 -14.88 -5.55
CA ASP A 109 3.84 -14.91 -4.76
C ASP A 109 4.83 -13.77 -5.09
N GLY A 110 4.63 -13.08 -6.21
CA GLY A 110 5.44 -11.94 -6.63
C GLY A 110 4.98 -10.60 -6.05
N ALA A 111 3.76 -10.53 -5.53
CA ALA A 111 3.14 -9.28 -5.08
C ALA A 111 3.63 -8.87 -3.68
N TRP A 112 3.91 -7.59 -3.48
CA TRP A 112 4.49 -7.09 -2.24
C TRP A 112 3.48 -7.00 -1.11
N ILE A 113 2.24 -6.59 -1.39
CA ILE A 113 1.21 -6.47 -0.35
C ILE A 113 0.95 -7.83 0.32
N PRO A 114 0.62 -8.93 -0.40
CA PRO A 114 0.38 -10.24 0.23
C PRO A 114 1.60 -10.81 0.94
N LYS A 115 2.80 -10.46 0.46
CA LYS A 115 4.07 -10.98 0.99
C LYS A 115 4.54 -10.30 2.27
N TYR A 116 4.33 -8.99 2.38
CA TYR A 116 4.96 -8.17 3.43
C TYR A 116 3.97 -7.48 4.38
N SER A 117 2.70 -7.32 4.00
CA SER A 117 1.74 -6.60 4.82
C SER A 117 1.21 -7.46 5.95
N ASN A 118 1.04 -6.85 7.12
CA ASN A 118 0.31 -7.42 8.25
C ASN A 118 -1.06 -6.74 8.43
N GLU A 119 -1.42 -5.83 7.53
CA GLU A 119 -2.70 -5.12 7.53
C GLU A 119 -3.67 -5.70 6.51
N ARG A 120 -4.94 -5.35 6.70
CA ARG A 120 -5.99 -5.68 5.74
C ARG A 120 -5.67 -5.10 4.35
N HIS A 121 -6.05 -5.85 3.32
CA HIS A 121 -5.99 -5.45 1.92
C HIS A 121 -7.11 -6.16 1.16
N VAL A 122 -7.48 -5.61 0.01
CA VAL A 122 -8.41 -6.23 -0.94
C VAL A 122 -7.56 -6.75 -2.11
N ASP A 123 -7.57 -8.06 -2.35
CA ASP A 123 -6.99 -8.62 -3.58
C ASP A 123 -8.03 -8.52 -4.70
N GLU A 124 -8.01 -7.40 -5.42
CA GLU A 124 -8.93 -7.13 -6.53
C GLU A 124 -8.70 -8.05 -7.75
N PHE A 125 -7.58 -8.78 -7.75
CA PHE A 125 -7.16 -9.65 -8.84
C PHE A 125 -7.23 -11.15 -8.49
N ALA A 126 -7.76 -11.49 -7.30
CA ALA A 126 -7.93 -12.88 -6.87
C ALA A 126 -8.73 -13.69 -7.90
N ASP A 127 -9.79 -13.11 -8.45
CA ASP A 127 -10.69 -13.73 -9.43
C ASP A 127 -10.05 -13.89 -10.82
N LEU A 128 -8.92 -13.23 -11.10
CA LEU A 128 -8.19 -13.40 -12.36
C LEU A 128 -7.33 -14.66 -12.38
N LYS A 129 -6.98 -15.26 -11.24
CA LYS A 129 -6.20 -16.52 -11.20
C LYS A 129 -6.95 -17.66 -11.87
N ASP A 130 -8.26 -17.77 -11.64
CA ASP A 130 -9.12 -18.78 -12.26
C ASP A 130 -9.17 -18.62 -13.79
N PHE A 131 -8.97 -17.41 -14.31
CA PHE A 131 -9.01 -17.14 -15.75
C PHE A 131 -7.74 -17.61 -16.50
N PHE A 132 -6.61 -17.76 -15.81
CA PHE A 132 -5.34 -18.19 -16.38
C PHE A 132 -5.00 -19.66 -16.12
N GLU A 133 -5.68 -20.32 -15.18
CA GLU A 133 -5.52 -21.77 -14.92
C GLU A 133 -6.41 -22.65 -15.84
N ASP A 134 -7.46 -22.08 -16.45
CA ASP A 134 -8.36 -22.74 -17.40
C ASP A 134 -8.01 -22.47 -18.90
N GLY A 135 -6.85 -21.86 -19.19
CA GLY A 135 -6.40 -21.43 -20.52
C GLY A 135 -5.37 -22.33 -21.19
#